data_AF-A0A5C6CZG7-F1
#
_entry.id   AF-A0A5C6CZG7-F1
#
_cell.length_a   1.000
_cell.length_b   1.000
_cell.length_c   1.000
_cell.angle_alpha   90.00
_cell.angle_beta   90.00
_cell.angle_gamma   90.00
#
_symmetry.space_group_name_H-M   'P 1'
#
loop_
_entity.id
_entity.type
_entity.pdbx_description
1 polymer ?
#
loop_
_entity_poly.entity_id
_entity_poly.type
_entity_poly.pdbx_seq_one_letter_code
_entity_poly.pdbx_strand_id
1 'polypeptide(L)'
;MRPLVIFSASVTIEAWQTNRLRLSLIAVLTAVSFSAVHAAPPGWDLTWSDEFDGSSLDTTKWDPIYWNTPHNNEQQAYRPERATVSGGNLVLTADHANNGGKDYTSGKVESKIANQYGRWEIRAKLPGTQGTWPAIWLLPDTNTYPWPTQGEIDIMENRGNQPNLTSSAFHYGQQWPNNQFRYDEQITSQLGQLDDYHNDFHTYAVEWDSKKIRFFVDEVNYFTLYDQDVNGYISNQAPMEVNLNVAVGGDFLGGAQPNGSSVWPQQMLVDYVRVYEKSQTTQNILFKNGGFEDNGGSLAGWSTFGNNLQPNPNVQVHDEAVDEGVAALKLFGQFNNQTNYSGVTQGISVSPGDSLSAMLSTYISSADSIAGSQNQLEMKFDYYKSFDAKYGSGEYLSSKSIVIANGSTVNDAWLDHVLTDTVPAQAVEARLSLVFTQPNNQGGAVHIDDVSFMNLSLTPSGDFDGDGDVDGHDFLVWQRDPNVGSLSNWQNSVGTPLTANLGVVPEPSTCVLGFLLAFAVSSIGRRRNTRCQAILVTSF
;
A
#
# COMPACT_ATOMS: atom_id res chain seq x y z
N MET A 1 20.24 -19.53 67.48
CA MET A 1 20.73 -18.65 66.40
C MET A 1 21.02 -19.52 65.18
N ARG A 2 20.66 -19.02 63.99
CA ARG A 2 20.64 -19.64 62.63
C ARG A 2 22.00 -20.25 62.18
N PRO A 3 22.13 -20.98 61.03
CA PRO A 3 21.20 -21.09 59.89
C PRO A 3 20.96 -22.50 59.31
N LEU A 4 19.91 -22.66 58.50
CA LEU A 4 19.76 -23.80 57.57
C LEU A 4 19.17 -23.31 56.24
N VAL A 5 19.87 -23.65 55.16
CA VAL A 5 19.56 -23.36 53.74
C VAL A 5 18.87 -24.58 53.12
N ILE A 6 17.88 -24.34 52.27
CA ILE A 6 17.06 -25.32 51.56
C ILE A 6 17.61 -25.53 50.14
N PHE A 7 17.68 -26.79 49.67
CA PHE A 7 17.61 -27.14 48.26
C PHE A 7 16.71 -28.38 48.08
N SER A 8 15.85 -28.35 47.05
CA SER A 8 14.82 -29.35 46.75
C SER A 8 15.36 -30.48 45.86
N ALA A 9 14.71 -31.64 45.97
CA ALA A 9 15.01 -32.86 45.23
C ALA A 9 13.99 -33.10 44.10
N SER A 10 14.48 -33.65 42.99
CA SER A 10 13.73 -34.09 41.81
C SER A 10 13.05 -35.45 42.05
N VAL A 11 11.89 -35.68 41.44
CA VAL A 11 11.21 -36.99 41.39
C VAL A 11 10.90 -37.36 39.95
N THR A 12 11.39 -38.53 39.55
CA THR A 12 11.07 -39.30 38.35
C THR A 12 9.74 -40.04 38.50
N ILE A 13 8.98 -40.20 37.41
CA ILE A 13 7.88 -41.18 37.34
C ILE A 13 7.99 -41.96 36.01
N GLU A 14 8.02 -43.28 36.17
CA GLU A 14 8.05 -44.31 35.12
C GLU A 14 6.72 -44.49 34.39
N ALA A 15 6.83 -45.00 33.17
CA ALA A 15 5.76 -45.26 32.22
C ALA A 15 4.97 -46.55 32.52
N TRP A 16 3.66 -46.53 32.21
CA TRP A 16 2.84 -47.72 32.00
C TRP A 16 2.34 -47.76 30.55
N GLN A 17 2.55 -48.92 29.91
CA GLN A 17 2.14 -49.22 28.53
C GLN A 17 0.63 -49.48 28.41
N THR A 18 0.00 -48.92 27.37
CA THR A 18 -1.12 -49.57 26.68
C THR A 18 -1.04 -49.36 25.16
N ASN A 19 -1.05 -50.48 24.43
CA ASN A 19 -1.06 -50.61 22.98
C ASN A 19 -2.13 -49.76 22.28
N ARG A 20 -1.76 -48.89 21.34
CA ARG A 20 -2.55 -48.59 20.12
C ARG A 20 -1.64 -48.26 18.92
N LEU A 21 -1.78 -49.11 17.90
CA LEU A 21 -1.54 -48.91 16.45
C LEU A 21 -0.64 -47.75 16.02
N ARG A 22 0.55 -48.09 15.49
CA ARG A 22 1.33 -47.19 14.62
C ARG A 22 0.61 -47.02 13.29
N LEU A 23 -0.10 -45.90 13.11
CA LEU A 23 -0.35 -45.34 11.79
C LEU A 23 0.85 -44.42 11.46
N SER A 24 1.70 -44.88 10.54
CA SER A 24 2.70 -44.03 9.92
C SER A 24 1.96 -43.04 9.01
N LEU A 25 1.73 -41.82 9.50
CA LEU A 25 1.28 -40.71 8.68
C LEU A 25 2.47 -40.21 7.87
N ILE A 26 2.62 -40.69 6.64
CA ILE A 26 3.45 -39.99 5.64
C ILE A 26 2.61 -38.80 5.20
N ALA A 27 2.79 -37.66 5.86
CA ALA A 27 2.28 -36.39 5.35
C ALA A 27 3.14 -36.01 4.14
N VAL A 28 2.68 -36.39 2.94
CA VAL A 28 3.15 -35.75 1.71
C VAL A 28 2.51 -34.36 1.71
N LEU A 29 3.18 -33.37 2.29
CA LEU A 29 2.90 -31.98 2.00
C LEU A 29 3.34 -31.73 0.55
N THR A 30 2.44 -31.96 -0.40
CA THR A 30 2.49 -31.20 -1.64
C THR A 30 2.14 -29.77 -1.27
N ALA A 31 3.16 -28.94 -1.08
CA ALA A 31 2.99 -27.49 -1.13
C ALA A 31 2.55 -27.17 -2.57
N VAL A 32 1.24 -27.10 -2.77
CA VAL A 32 0.70 -26.37 -3.91
C VAL A 32 0.92 -24.92 -3.54
N SER A 33 2.00 -24.33 -4.05
CA SER A 33 2.17 -22.89 -4.02
C SER A 33 1.02 -22.32 -4.86
N PHE A 34 -0.06 -21.92 -4.19
CA PHE A 34 -0.97 -20.97 -4.78
C PHE A 34 -0.17 -19.67 -4.87
N SER A 35 0.31 -19.32 -6.05
CA SER A 35 0.60 -17.92 -6.34
C SER A 35 -0.71 -17.19 -6.08
N ALA A 36 -0.77 -16.44 -4.98
CA ALA A 36 -1.87 -15.51 -4.79
C ALA A 36 -1.84 -14.60 -6.01
N VAL A 37 -2.85 -14.71 -6.88
CA VAL A 37 -3.06 -13.71 -7.91
C VAL A 37 -3.41 -12.45 -7.14
N HIS A 38 -2.42 -11.58 -6.93
CA HIS A 38 -2.71 -10.26 -6.41
C HIS A 38 -3.68 -9.60 -7.39
N ALA A 39 -4.87 -9.27 -6.90
CA ALA A 39 -5.82 -8.50 -7.68
C ALA A 39 -5.16 -7.16 -8.02
N ALA A 40 -5.23 -6.77 -9.29
CA ALA A 40 -4.72 -5.47 -9.70
C ALA A 40 -5.44 -4.35 -8.92
N PRO A 41 -4.77 -3.22 -8.62
CA PRO A 41 -5.41 -2.10 -7.99
C PRO A 41 -6.67 -1.68 -8.77
N PRO A 42 -7.79 -1.32 -8.12
CA PRO A 42 -9.02 -0.92 -8.80
C PRO A 42 -8.78 0.15 -9.88
N GLY A 43 -9.27 -0.10 -11.09
CA GLY A 43 -9.07 0.78 -12.25
C GLY A 43 -7.78 0.54 -13.03
N TRP A 44 -7.00 -0.50 -12.69
CA TRP A 44 -5.75 -0.85 -13.36
C TRP A 44 -5.75 -2.31 -13.82
N ASP A 45 -5.22 -2.56 -15.01
CA ASP A 45 -5.04 -3.90 -15.59
C ASP A 45 -3.54 -4.22 -15.63
N LEU A 46 -3.11 -5.36 -15.06
CA LEU A 46 -1.70 -5.78 -15.06
C LEU A 46 -1.24 -6.10 -16.49
N THR A 47 -0.20 -5.42 -16.97
CA THR A 47 0.32 -5.61 -18.34
C THR A 47 1.72 -6.21 -18.38
N TRP A 48 2.51 -6.04 -17.32
CA TRP A 48 3.83 -6.67 -17.19
C TRP A 48 4.23 -6.83 -15.72
N SER A 49 4.96 -7.90 -15.41
CA SER A 49 5.57 -8.05 -14.08
C SER A 49 6.83 -8.90 -14.07
N ASP A 50 7.60 -8.76 -12.99
CA ASP A 50 8.56 -9.74 -12.54
C ASP A 50 8.43 -9.95 -11.03
N GLU A 51 8.18 -11.19 -10.62
CA GLU A 51 8.03 -11.60 -9.21
C GLU A 51 9.32 -12.22 -8.67
N PHE A 52 10.39 -12.26 -9.47
CA PHE A 52 11.72 -12.78 -9.12
C PHE A 52 11.75 -14.19 -8.50
N ASP A 53 10.74 -15.03 -8.79
CA ASP A 53 10.64 -16.43 -8.35
C ASP A 53 11.65 -17.39 -9.03
N GLY A 54 12.39 -16.89 -10.03
CA GLY A 54 13.41 -17.65 -10.75
C GLY A 54 14.67 -17.92 -9.93
N SER A 55 15.57 -18.74 -10.48
CA SER A 55 16.88 -19.02 -9.86
C SER A 55 17.98 -18.01 -10.25
N SER A 56 17.68 -17.07 -11.13
CA SER A 56 18.62 -16.08 -11.67
C SER A 56 17.85 -14.90 -12.27
N LEU A 57 18.53 -13.77 -12.48
CA LEU A 57 17.96 -12.61 -13.17
C LEU A 57 17.47 -13.01 -14.57
N ASP A 58 16.22 -12.70 -14.89
CA ASP A 58 15.67 -12.91 -16.23
C ASP A 58 16.20 -11.83 -17.19
N THR A 59 17.22 -12.19 -17.97
CA THR A 59 17.84 -11.26 -18.94
C THR A 59 16.99 -11.01 -20.19
N THR A 60 15.82 -11.65 -20.30
CA THR A 60 14.79 -11.28 -21.29
C THR A 60 13.93 -10.12 -20.80
N LYS A 61 13.95 -9.82 -19.50
CA LYS A 61 13.24 -8.72 -18.86
C LYS A 61 14.15 -7.58 -18.40
N TRP A 62 15.39 -7.89 -18.02
CA TRP A 62 16.30 -6.93 -17.39
C TRP A 62 17.67 -6.91 -18.06
N ASP A 63 18.26 -5.72 -18.17
CA ASP A 63 19.67 -5.52 -18.48
C ASP A 63 20.45 -5.18 -17.21
N PRO A 64 21.36 -6.06 -16.75
CA PRO A 64 22.23 -5.75 -15.63
C PRO A 64 23.39 -4.85 -16.09
N ILE A 65 23.60 -3.73 -15.41
CA ILE A 65 24.42 -2.64 -15.92
C ILE A 65 25.89 -2.76 -15.55
N TYR A 66 26.75 -2.61 -16.55
CA TYR A 66 28.18 -2.36 -16.39
C TYR A 66 28.45 -0.87 -16.62
N TRP A 67 28.80 -0.13 -15.57
CA TRP A 67 29.05 1.30 -15.67
C TRP A 67 30.08 1.77 -14.64
N ASN A 68 31.02 2.63 -15.05
CA ASN A 68 32.15 3.05 -14.21
C ASN A 68 32.23 4.58 -14.01
N THR A 69 31.31 5.32 -14.62
CA THR A 69 31.33 6.79 -14.67
C THR A 69 29.95 7.35 -14.30
N PRO A 70 29.49 7.14 -13.05
CA PRO A 70 28.22 7.68 -12.57
C PRO A 70 28.16 9.21 -12.71
N HIS A 71 26.94 9.77 -12.75
CA HIS A 71 26.72 11.15 -13.15
C HIS A 71 26.77 12.15 -11.99
N ASN A 72 26.47 11.71 -10.75
CA ASN A 72 26.20 12.61 -9.63
C ASN A 72 27.30 12.58 -8.55
N ASN A 73 28.57 12.56 -8.98
CA ASN A 73 29.74 12.42 -8.10
C ASN A 73 29.74 11.14 -7.25
N GLU A 74 29.07 10.09 -7.72
CA GLU A 74 28.98 8.83 -6.99
C GLU A 74 30.31 8.04 -7.03
N GLN A 75 30.52 7.21 -6.01
CA GLN A 75 31.79 6.56 -5.71
C GLN A 75 31.82 5.06 -6.06
N GLN A 76 30.70 4.49 -6.52
CA GLN A 76 30.63 3.10 -6.96
C GLN A 76 30.94 2.92 -8.45
N ALA A 77 31.27 1.68 -8.79
CA ALA A 77 31.17 1.13 -10.13
C ALA A 77 30.04 0.10 -10.20
N TYR A 78 29.10 0.26 -11.13
CA TYR A 78 28.03 -0.72 -11.35
C TYR A 78 28.57 -1.93 -12.10
N ARG A 79 28.24 -3.14 -11.61
CA ARG A 79 28.71 -4.39 -12.16
C ARG A 79 27.57 -5.40 -12.30
N PRO A 80 27.44 -6.11 -13.44
CA PRO A 80 26.35 -7.05 -13.65
C PRO A 80 26.26 -8.15 -12.58
N GLU A 81 27.40 -8.64 -12.09
CA GLU A 81 27.47 -9.68 -11.05
C GLU A 81 26.96 -9.21 -9.66
N ARG A 82 26.68 -7.91 -9.49
CA ARG A 82 26.09 -7.35 -8.26
C ARG A 82 24.55 -7.27 -8.30
N ALA A 83 23.93 -7.70 -9.40
CA ALA A 83 22.49 -7.90 -9.53
C ALA A 83 22.19 -9.39 -9.65
N THR A 84 21.56 -9.97 -8.63
CA THR A 84 21.27 -11.42 -8.56
C THR A 84 19.83 -11.67 -8.16
N VAL A 85 19.32 -12.88 -8.37
CA VAL A 85 18.03 -13.30 -7.82
C VAL A 85 18.26 -14.39 -6.79
N SER A 86 17.70 -14.22 -5.59
CA SER A 86 17.82 -15.17 -4.50
C SER A 86 16.65 -15.03 -3.53
N GLY A 87 16.07 -16.16 -3.13
CA GLY A 87 15.00 -16.19 -2.13
C GLY A 87 13.74 -15.43 -2.56
N GLY A 88 13.37 -15.50 -3.84
CA GLY A 88 12.20 -14.79 -4.39
C GLY A 88 12.40 -13.29 -4.54
N ASN A 89 13.65 -12.80 -4.54
CA ASN A 89 13.94 -11.37 -4.64
C ASN A 89 15.03 -11.10 -5.67
N LEU A 90 14.91 -10.00 -6.39
CA LEU A 90 16.08 -9.32 -6.95
C LEU A 90 16.90 -8.73 -5.79
N VAL A 91 18.20 -8.96 -5.82
CA VAL A 91 19.17 -8.52 -4.81
C VAL A 91 20.23 -7.65 -5.49
N LEU A 92 20.21 -6.36 -5.20
CA LEU A 92 21.21 -5.39 -5.66
C LEU A 92 22.19 -5.13 -4.51
N THR A 93 23.45 -5.56 -4.69
CA THR A 93 24.46 -5.52 -3.61
C THR A 93 25.47 -4.41 -3.82
N ALA A 94 25.52 -3.45 -2.90
CA ALA A 94 26.58 -2.46 -2.77
C ALA A 94 27.64 -2.94 -1.77
N ASP A 95 28.92 -2.72 -2.09
CA ASP A 95 30.04 -3.28 -1.33
C ASP A 95 31.29 -2.40 -1.45
N HIS A 96 32.10 -2.35 -0.39
CA HIS A 96 33.38 -1.65 -0.37
C HIS A 96 34.47 -2.51 -1.00
N ALA A 97 34.32 -2.71 -2.31
CA ALA A 97 35.23 -3.49 -3.14
C ALA A 97 35.78 -2.60 -4.26
N ASN A 98 37.10 -2.42 -4.26
CA ASN A 98 37.79 -1.66 -5.27
C ASN A 98 37.62 -2.29 -6.66
N ASN A 99 37.08 -1.54 -7.62
CA ASN A 99 36.93 -1.99 -9.00
C ASN A 99 36.97 -0.82 -9.98
N GLY A 100 37.80 -0.91 -11.03
CA GLY A 100 37.83 0.11 -12.09
C GLY A 100 38.21 1.52 -11.63
N GLY A 101 38.97 1.67 -10.54
CA GLY A 101 39.33 2.98 -9.98
C GLY A 101 38.22 3.64 -9.14
N LYS A 102 37.19 2.88 -8.78
CA LYS A 102 36.17 3.23 -7.79
C LYS A 102 36.37 2.38 -6.54
N ASP A 103 36.14 2.98 -5.37
CA ASP A 103 36.32 2.32 -4.07
C ASP A 103 35.22 1.30 -3.78
N TYR A 104 34.05 1.46 -4.42
CA TYR A 104 32.88 0.63 -4.22
C TYR A 104 32.42 -0.05 -5.51
N THR A 105 31.72 -1.17 -5.37
CA THR A 105 30.92 -1.78 -6.44
C THR A 105 29.46 -1.84 -6.05
N SER A 106 28.55 -1.78 -7.03
CA SER A 106 27.13 -1.93 -6.76
C SER A 106 26.35 -2.58 -7.91
N GLY A 107 25.09 -2.96 -7.65
CA GLY A 107 24.14 -3.46 -8.63
C GLY A 107 23.25 -2.35 -9.20
N LYS A 108 23.01 -2.40 -10.51
CA LYS A 108 21.96 -1.66 -11.22
C LYS A 108 21.34 -2.57 -12.27
N VAL A 109 20.02 -2.52 -12.42
CA VAL A 109 19.28 -3.13 -13.52
C VAL A 109 18.37 -2.11 -14.20
N GLU A 110 18.18 -2.27 -15.50
CA GLU A 110 17.25 -1.52 -16.34
C GLU A 110 16.24 -2.50 -16.96
N SER A 111 14.95 -2.19 -16.96
CA SER A 111 13.95 -3.06 -17.59
C SER A 111 13.99 -2.93 -19.11
N LYS A 112 13.75 -4.03 -19.82
CA LYS A 112 13.60 -4.04 -21.28
C LYS A 112 12.25 -3.55 -21.79
N ILE A 113 11.27 -3.50 -20.89
CA ILE A 113 10.01 -2.84 -21.20
C ILE A 113 10.18 -1.34 -21.04
N ALA A 114 9.51 -0.60 -21.93
CA ALA A 114 9.32 0.82 -21.81
C ALA A 114 7.84 1.12 -22.04
N ASN A 115 7.19 1.75 -21.06
CA ASN A 115 5.77 2.11 -21.15
C ASN A 115 5.61 3.62 -20.95
N GLN A 116 4.67 4.21 -21.69
CA GLN A 116 4.23 5.58 -21.46
C GLN A 116 2.95 5.53 -20.64
N TYR A 117 2.92 6.28 -19.53
CA TYR A 117 1.83 6.22 -18.55
C TYR A 117 1.72 4.86 -17.87
N GLY A 118 0.81 4.76 -16.91
CA GLY A 118 0.56 3.53 -16.17
C GLY A 118 0.66 3.72 -14.67
N ARG A 119 0.40 2.61 -13.96
CA ARG A 119 0.80 2.45 -12.57
C ARG A 119 2.01 1.54 -12.53
N TRP A 120 3.03 1.94 -11.78
CA TRP A 120 4.24 1.16 -11.57
C TRP A 120 4.34 0.90 -10.07
N GLU A 121 4.35 -0.36 -9.67
CA GLU A 121 4.47 -0.78 -8.27
C GLU A 121 5.73 -1.62 -8.09
N ILE A 122 6.55 -1.23 -7.12
CA ILE A 122 7.78 -1.92 -6.78
C ILE A 122 7.76 -2.16 -5.28
N ARG A 123 7.75 -3.44 -4.88
CA ARG A 123 7.84 -3.81 -3.47
C ARG A 123 9.28 -4.11 -3.11
N ALA A 124 9.86 -3.31 -2.23
CA ALA A 124 11.27 -3.39 -1.91
C ALA A 124 11.57 -3.14 -0.43
N LYS A 125 12.67 -3.71 0.04
CA LYS A 125 13.33 -3.36 1.30
C LYS A 125 14.66 -2.69 1.00
N LEU A 126 14.90 -1.53 1.62
CA LEU A 126 16.04 -0.69 1.30
C LEU A 126 17.27 -1.03 2.16
N PRO A 127 18.50 -0.78 1.66
CA PRO A 127 19.71 -0.86 2.47
C PRO A 127 19.83 0.32 3.45
N GLY A 128 20.40 0.06 4.62
CA GLY A 128 20.55 1.04 5.69
C GLY A 128 21.99 1.22 6.15
N THR A 129 22.66 2.25 5.64
CA THR A 129 23.95 2.72 6.17
C THR A 129 24.25 4.14 5.72
N GLN A 130 25.12 4.82 6.47
CA GLN A 130 25.77 6.04 6.00
C GLN A 130 26.39 5.83 4.60
N GLY A 131 26.02 6.69 3.64
CA GLY A 131 26.63 6.71 2.31
C GLY A 131 25.91 5.90 1.22
N THR A 132 24.86 5.13 1.51
CA THR A 132 24.04 4.48 0.47
C THR A 132 22.94 5.39 -0.04
N TRP A 133 22.65 5.27 -1.34
CA TRP A 133 21.58 5.96 -2.04
C TRP A 133 20.84 4.95 -2.95
N PRO A 134 19.93 4.13 -2.39
CA PRO A 134 19.05 3.29 -3.20
C PRO A 134 18.02 4.14 -3.95
N ALA A 135 17.69 3.74 -5.18
CA ALA A 135 16.73 4.43 -6.04
C ALA A 135 15.87 3.44 -6.84
N ILE A 136 14.59 3.79 -6.97
CA ILE A 136 13.58 3.20 -7.85
C ILE A 136 13.05 4.34 -8.71
N TRP A 137 13.28 4.29 -10.01
CA TRP A 137 13.02 5.43 -10.88
C TRP A 137 12.70 4.98 -12.30
N LEU A 138 12.12 5.89 -13.07
CA LEU A 138 11.75 5.70 -14.47
C LEU A 138 12.51 6.70 -15.33
N LEU A 139 13.14 6.20 -16.39
CA LEU A 139 13.91 7.02 -17.32
C LEU A 139 13.67 6.50 -18.75
N PRO A 140 13.44 7.38 -19.75
CA PRO A 140 13.37 6.93 -21.13
C PRO A 140 14.77 6.55 -21.65
N ASP A 141 14.85 5.75 -22.73
CA ASP A 141 16.12 5.50 -23.42
C ASP A 141 16.74 6.83 -23.86
N THR A 142 17.78 7.25 -23.16
CA THR A 142 18.40 8.57 -23.33
C THR A 142 19.16 8.73 -24.65
N ASN A 143 19.44 7.63 -25.36
CA ASN A 143 19.97 7.70 -26.72
C ASN A 143 18.93 8.21 -27.72
N THR A 144 17.66 7.95 -27.44
CA THR A 144 16.51 8.33 -28.27
C THR A 144 15.84 9.60 -27.75
N TYR A 145 15.73 9.72 -26.43
CA TYR A 145 14.93 10.74 -25.74
C TYR A 145 15.80 11.56 -24.79
N PRO A 146 16.12 12.82 -25.13
CA PRO A 146 17.08 13.60 -24.34
C PRO A 146 16.56 13.94 -22.94
N TRP A 147 17.40 13.72 -21.94
CA TRP A 147 17.20 14.19 -20.58
C TRP A 147 17.48 15.71 -20.44
N PRO A 148 16.75 16.45 -19.59
CA PRO A 148 15.53 16.06 -18.84
C PRO A 148 14.26 16.30 -19.65
N THR A 149 14.38 16.74 -20.92
CA THR A 149 13.24 17.25 -21.70
C THR A 149 12.15 16.21 -21.93
N GLN A 150 12.49 14.93 -21.83
CA GLN A 150 11.57 13.80 -21.97
C GLN A 150 11.20 13.14 -20.63
N GLY A 151 11.59 13.77 -19.52
CA GLY A 151 11.23 13.37 -18.17
C GLY A 151 12.20 12.37 -17.52
N GLU A 152 12.20 12.38 -16.19
CA GLU A 152 12.67 11.33 -15.29
C GLU A 152 11.75 11.37 -14.06
N ILE A 153 11.26 10.20 -13.64
CA ILE A 153 10.35 10.06 -12.50
C ILE A 153 11.02 9.20 -11.44
N ASP A 154 11.41 9.81 -10.34
CA ASP A 154 11.99 9.12 -9.20
C ASP A 154 10.86 8.67 -8.28
N ILE A 155 10.48 7.39 -8.39
CA ILE A 155 9.41 6.80 -7.58
C ILE A 155 9.84 6.79 -6.11
N MET A 156 11.09 6.42 -5.84
CA MET A 156 11.66 6.43 -4.49
C MET A 156 13.17 6.62 -4.56
N GLU A 157 13.67 7.58 -3.78
CA GLU A 157 15.05 7.69 -3.38
C GLU A 157 15.15 7.71 -1.86
N ASN A 158 16.19 7.10 -1.28
CA ASN A 158 16.45 7.17 0.15
C ASN A 158 17.91 7.55 0.41
N ARG A 159 18.14 8.28 1.50
CA ARG A 159 19.48 8.47 2.06
C ARG A 159 19.65 7.41 3.14
N GLY A 160 20.64 6.54 3.03
CA GLY A 160 20.76 5.38 3.93
C GLY A 160 21.00 5.70 5.40
N ASN A 161 21.21 6.97 5.78
CA ASN A 161 21.23 7.45 7.16
C ASN A 161 19.88 8.03 7.65
N GLN A 162 18.83 7.94 6.82
CA GLN A 162 17.47 8.41 7.08
C GLN A 162 16.51 7.22 6.96
N PRO A 163 16.40 6.36 7.98
CA PRO A 163 15.61 5.13 7.92
C PRO A 163 14.11 5.35 7.69
N ASN A 164 13.58 6.51 8.14
CA ASN A 164 12.14 6.79 8.11
C ASN A 164 11.72 7.76 7.01
N LEU A 165 12.59 8.08 6.03
CA LEU A 165 12.32 9.12 5.03
C LEU A 165 12.65 8.64 3.61
N THR A 166 11.70 8.77 2.70
CA THR A 166 11.93 8.60 1.25
C THR A 166 11.58 9.88 0.50
N SER A 167 12.21 10.09 -0.66
CA SER A 167 11.94 11.21 -1.56
C SER A 167 11.38 10.70 -2.89
N SER A 168 10.41 11.40 -3.46
CA SER A 168 10.05 11.23 -4.87
C SER A 168 10.30 12.53 -5.62
N ALA A 169 10.66 12.42 -6.89
CA ALA A 169 10.89 13.59 -7.72
C ALA A 169 10.41 13.39 -9.16
N PHE A 170 10.15 14.52 -9.83
CA PHE A 170 9.96 14.59 -11.26
C PHE A 170 10.94 15.61 -11.83
N HIS A 171 11.86 15.15 -12.67
CA HIS A 171 12.85 15.96 -13.36
C HIS A 171 12.36 16.30 -14.78
N TYR A 172 12.41 17.58 -15.14
CA TYR A 172 11.86 18.09 -16.40
C TYR A 172 12.56 19.38 -16.84
N GLY A 173 12.04 20.03 -17.87
CA GLY A 173 12.51 21.35 -18.27
C GLY A 173 13.49 21.29 -19.44
N GLN A 174 14.39 22.28 -19.49
CA GLN A 174 15.37 22.40 -20.56
C GLN A 174 16.59 21.51 -20.31
N GLN A 175 17.42 21.31 -21.34
CA GLN A 175 18.70 20.62 -21.19
C GLN A 175 19.54 21.21 -20.06
N TRP A 176 20.32 20.33 -19.43
CA TRP A 176 21.29 20.70 -18.40
C TRP A 176 22.16 21.89 -18.86
N PRO A 177 22.43 22.88 -17.98
CA PRO A 177 22.10 22.92 -16.55
C PRO A 177 20.75 23.60 -16.23
N ASN A 178 19.90 23.83 -17.22
CA ASN A 178 18.62 24.55 -17.04
C ASN A 178 17.44 23.60 -16.76
N ASN A 179 17.73 22.36 -16.37
CA ASN A 179 16.74 21.40 -15.92
C ASN A 179 16.05 21.92 -14.65
N GLN A 180 14.84 21.44 -14.41
CA GLN A 180 14.04 21.73 -13.23
C GLN A 180 13.63 20.41 -12.60
N PHE A 181 13.23 20.45 -11.34
CA PHE A 181 12.63 19.31 -10.68
C PHE A 181 11.60 19.77 -9.65
N ARG A 182 10.64 18.91 -9.37
CA ARG A 182 9.73 19.01 -8.23
C ARG A 182 9.89 17.74 -7.42
N TYR A 183 9.94 17.86 -6.10
CA TYR A 183 10.07 16.73 -5.20
C TYR A 183 9.21 16.94 -3.97
N ASP A 184 8.93 15.84 -3.29
CA ASP A 184 8.38 15.82 -1.94
C ASP A 184 8.93 14.60 -1.19
N GLU A 185 8.92 14.67 0.13
CA GLU A 185 9.44 13.61 1.00
C GLU A 185 8.31 12.97 1.82
N GLN A 186 8.38 11.66 2.02
CA GLN A 186 7.41 10.88 2.76
C GLN A 186 8.05 10.26 3.99
N ILE A 187 7.33 10.36 5.11
CA ILE A 187 7.56 9.58 6.32
C ILE A 187 6.31 8.72 6.54
N THR A 188 6.48 7.40 6.55
CA THR A 188 5.40 6.50 6.95
C THR A 188 5.40 6.35 8.47
N SER A 189 4.22 6.40 9.07
CA SER A 189 4.02 6.09 10.48
C SER A 189 2.82 5.18 10.67
N GLN A 190 2.97 4.14 11.49
CA GLN A 190 1.89 3.28 11.93
C GLN A 190 1.66 3.50 13.42
N LEU A 191 0.42 3.83 13.81
CA LEU A 191 0.03 4.07 15.21
C LEU A 191 0.95 5.10 15.91
N GLY A 192 1.28 6.19 15.21
CA GLY A 192 2.19 7.22 15.71
C GLY A 192 3.67 6.82 15.81
N GLN A 193 4.06 5.60 15.41
CA GLN A 193 5.45 5.14 15.35
C GLN A 193 5.99 5.24 13.92
N LEU A 194 7.21 5.75 13.77
CA LEU A 194 7.84 5.87 12.45
C LEU A 194 8.28 4.51 11.92
N ASP A 195 7.92 4.20 10.68
CA ASP A 195 8.37 2.99 10.00
C ASP A 195 9.82 3.14 9.52
N ASP A 196 10.58 2.05 9.62
CA ASP A 196 11.97 1.98 9.16
C ASP A 196 12.04 1.21 7.82
N TYR A 197 12.23 1.95 6.73
CA TYR A 197 12.31 1.41 5.36
C TYR A 197 13.48 0.43 5.15
N HIS A 198 14.41 0.32 6.12
CA HIS A 198 15.53 -0.60 6.08
C HIS A 198 15.22 -1.96 6.71
N ASN A 199 14.17 -2.06 7.53
CA ASN A 199 13.81 -3.28 8.26
C ASN A 199 12.77 -4.13 7.52
N ASP A 200 11.80 -3.48 6.88
CA ASP A 200 10.65 -4.14 6.27
C ASP A 200 10.50 -3.81 4.78
N PHE A 201 9.68 -4.60 4.09
CA PHE A 201 9.32 -4.35 2.69
C PHE A 201 8.17 -3.36 2.63
N HIS A 202 8.32 -2.35 1.79
CA HIS A 202 7.29 -1.36 1.48
C HIS A 202 6.98 -1.38 -0.02
N THR A 203 5.78 -0.96 -0.38
CA THR A 203 5.37 -0.81 -1.78
C THR A 203 5.51 0.64 -2.20
N TYR A 204 6.42 0.89 -3.12
CA TYR A 204 6.63 2.20 -3.75
C TYR A 204 5.91 2.20 -5.09
N ALA A 205 5.05 3.21 -5.32
CA ALA A 205 4.32 3.26 -6.56
C ALA A 205 4.23 4.67 -7.15
N VAL A 206 4.11 4.71 -8.48
CA VAL A 206 3.73 5.92 -9.19
C VAL A 206 2.56 5.61 -10.12
N GLU A 207 1.59 6.52 -10.15
CA GLU A 207 0.56 6.55 -11.19
C GLU A 207 0.78 7.78 -12.05
N TRP A 208 0.96 7.55 -13.34
CA TRP A 208 1.32 8.57 -14.30
C TRP A 208 0.35 8.50 -15.49
N ASP A 209 -0.27 9.63 -15.80
CA ASP A 209 -1.03 9.85 -17.03
C ASP A 209 -0.67 11.20 -17.65
N SER A 210 -1.32 11.55 -18.77
CA SER A 210 -1.02 12.80 -19.47
C SER A 210 -1.38 14.07 -18.68
N LYS A 211 -2.13 13.95 -17.57
CA LYS A 211 -2.58 15.10 -16.77
C LYS A 211 -1.78 15.25 -15.49
N LYS A 212 -1.19 14.19 -14.96
CA LYS A 212 -0.52 14.20 -13.66
C LYS A 212 0.37 13.00 -13.38
N ILE A 213 1.17 13.14 -12.33
CA ILE A 213 1.95 12.09 -11.68
C ILE A 213 1.56 12.06 -10.20
N ARG A 214 1.31 10.87 -9.66
CA ARG A 214 0.99 10.63 -8.25
C ARG A 214 1.95 9.60 -7.67
N PHE A 215 2.58 9.92 -6.55
CA PHE A 215 3.53 9.04 -5.87
C PHE A 215 2.92 8.48 -4.60
N PHE A 216 3.26 7.23 -4.31
CA PHE A 216 2.69 6.46 -3.21
C PHE A 216 3.77 5.67 -2.47
N VAL A 217 3.60 5.58 -1.16
CA VAL A 217 4.24 4.56 -0.32
C VAL A 217 3.12 3.82 0.41
N ASP A 218 3.08 2.49 0.30
CA ASP A 218 2.07 1.62 0.91
C ASP A 218 0.63 2.09 0.66
N GLU A 219 0.31 2.38 -0.60
CA GLU A 219 -0.99 2.89 -1.06
C GLU A 219 -1.38 4.30 -0.57
N VAL A 220 -0.53 4.97 0.21
CA VAL A 220 -0.73 6.35 0.65
C VAL A 220 -0.21 7.31 -0.40
N ASN A 221 -1.09 8.09 -1.03
CA ASN A 221 -0.67 9.17 -1.92
C ASN A 221 -0.19 10.37 -1.09
N TYR A 222 1.09 10.72 -1.22
CA TYR A 222 1.68 11.86 -0.50
C TYR A 222 2.11 13.00 -1.43
N PHE A 223 2.36 12.72 -2.71
CA PHE A 223 2.81 13.71 -3.67
C PHE A 223 2.06 13.59 -4.99
N THR A 224 1.49 14.71 -5.45
CA THR A 224 0.80 14.79 -6.74
C THR A 224 1.26 16.02 -7.50
N LEU A 225 1.71 15.82 -8.74
CA LEU A 225 2.07 16.87 -9.69
C LEU A 225 1.07 16.89 -10.83
N TYR A 226 0.42 18.03 -11.05
CA TYR A 226 -0.42 18.23 -12.23
C TYR A 226 0.39 18.83 -13.38
N ASP A 227 0.05 18.48 -14.61
CA ASP A 227 0.76 18.92 -15.83
C ASP A 227 0.89 20.45 -15.91
N GLN A 228 -0.16 21.16 -15.50
CA GLN A 228 -0.17 22.62 -15.40
C GLN A 228 0.84 23.20 -14.38
N ASP A 229 1.20 22.45 -13.33
CA ASP A 229 2.14 22.91 -12.30
C ASP A 229 3.60 22.82 -12.76
N VAL A 230 3.80 22.08 -13.85
CA VAL A 230 5.08 21.85 -14.52
C VAL A 230 4.97 22.21 -16.00
N ASN A 231 4.21 23.26 -16.35
CA ASN A 231 4.19 23.87 -17.69
C ASN A 231 3.97 22.91 -18.88
N GLY A 232 3.17 21.85 -18.72
CA GLY A 232 2.89 20.92 -19.82
C GLY A 232 3.95 19.83 -20.02
N TYR A 233 4.91 19.68 -19.11
CA TYR A 233 5.98 18.70 -19.27
C TYR A 233 5.54 17.26 -18.97
N ILE A 234 4.45 17.02 -18.22
CA ILE A 234 3.96 15.65 -17.94
C ILE A 234 3.33 15.05 -19.19
N SER A 235 2.53 15.83 -19.93
CA SER A 235 1.85 15.38 -21.15
C SER A 235 2.78 15.09 -22.34
N ASN A 236 4.06 15.47 -22.24
CA ASN A 236 5.05 15.36 -23.31
C ASN A 236 6.23 14.43 -22.98
N GLN A 237 6.07 13.53 -22.02
CA GLN A 237 7.10 12.56 -21.66
C GLN A 237 7.14 11.35 -22.60
N ALA A 238 8.32 10.79 -22.81
CA ALA A 238 8.53 9.57 -23.61
C ALA A 238 8.20 8.30 -22.79
N PRO A 239 8.00 7.13 -23.45
CA PRO A 239 7.96 5.85 -22.74
C PRO A 239 9.23 5.65 -21.89
N MET A 240 9.06 5.19 -20.65
CA MET A 240 10.15 5.05 -19.68
C MET A 240 10.38 3.60 -19.27
N GLU A 241 11.64 3.30 -18.96
CA GLU A 241 12.14 2.02 -18.44
C GLU A 241 12.32 2.11 -16.93
N VAL A 242 12.07 1.02 -16.21
CA VAL A 242 12.36 0.91 -14.77
C VAL A 242 13.86 0.82 -14.57
N ASN A 243 14.38 1.67 -13.70
CA ASN A 243 15.74 1.65 -13.21
C ASN A 243 15.74 1.33 -11.71
N LEU A 244 16.53 0.32 -11.32
CA LEU A 244 16.71 -0.06 -9.92
C LEU A 244 18.21 -0.08 -9.61
N ASN A 245 18.66 0.66 -8.60
CA ASN A 245 20.08 0.69 -8.23
C ASN A 245 20.31 1.02 -6.76
N VAL A 246 21.53 0.76 -6.30
CA VAL A 246 22.07 1.29 -5.04
C VAL A 246 23.33 2.10 -5.34
N ALA A 247 23.24 3.42 -5.38
CA ALA A 247 24.43 4.27 -5.46
C ALA A 247 25.16 4.35 -4.10
N VAL A 248 26.44 4.74 -4.14
CA VAL A 248 27.29 4.94 -2.96
C VAL A 248 27.97 6.31 -3.07
N GLY A 249 27.70 7.20 -2.12
CA GLY A 249 28.11 8.59 -2.23
C GLY A 249 27.30 9.37 -3.27
N GLY A 250 27.67 10.62 -3.49
CA GLY A 250 27.08 11.48 -4.52
C GLY A 250 26.30 12.67 -3.96
N ASP A 251 25.91 13.57 -4.86
CA ASP A 251 25.42 14.92 -4.49
C ASP A 251 24.11 14.89 -3.69
N PHE A 252 23.22 13.92 -3.94
CA PHE A 252 21.93 13.77 -3.24
C PHE A 252 22.08 13.54 -1.73
N LEU A 253 23.18 12.89 -1.32
CA LEU A 253 23.49 12.63 0.08
C LEU A 253 23.99 13.88 0.82
N GLY A 254 24.38 14.93 0.09
CA GLY A 254 25.04 16.10 0.67
C GLY A 254 26.24 15.70 1.53
N GLY A 255 26.19 16.06 2.82
CA GLY A 255 27.24 15.71 3.79
C GLY A 255 27.26 14.24 4.21
N ALA A 256 26.25 13.44 3.86
CA ALA A 256 26.10 12.05 4.31
C ALA A 256 26.90 11.02 3.47
N GLN A 257 28.11 11.40 3.04
CA GLN A 257 28.99 10.52 2.25
C GLN A 257 29.44 9.29 3.07
N PRO A 258 29.87 8.18 2.41
CA PRO A 258 30.46 7.03 3.08
C PRO A 258 31.63 7.43 3.99
N ASN A 259 31.69 6.83 5.18
CA ASN A 259 32.76 7.10 6.14
C ASN A 259 33.01 5.86 7.04
N GLY A 260 33.77 6.03 8.13
CA GLY A 260 34.12 4.93 9.04
C GLY A 260 32.95 4.27 9.78
N SER A 261 31.74 4.86 9.78
CA SER A 261 30.53 4.24 10.31
C SER A 261 29.75 3.46 9.26
N SER A 262 30.14 3.51 7.99
CA SER A 262 29.47 2.76 6.92
C SER A 262 29.68 1.26 7.07
N VAL A 263 28.60 0.49 7.00
CA VAL A 263 28.62 -0.98 7.09
C VAL A 263 28.43 -1.59 5.71
N TRP A 264 29.27 -2.56 5.35
CA TRP A 264 29.25 -3.26 4.06
C TRP A 264 29.30 -4.79 4.26
N PRO A 265 28.72 -5.59 3.36
CA PRO A 265 27.92 -5.18 2.19
C PRO A 265 26.52 -4.68 2.58
N GLN A 266 25.85 -4.03 1.63
CA GLN A 266 24.47 -3.54 1.74
C GLN A 266 23.63 -4.05 0.58
N GLN A 267 22.35 -4.33 0.83
CA GLN A 267 21.48 -4.95 -0.16
C GLN A 267 20.14 -4.24 -0.21
N MET A 268 19.72 -3.87 -1.43
CA MET A 268 18.31 -3.61 -1.73
C MET A 268 17.69 -4.92 -2.19
N LEU A 269 16.59 -5.31 -1.56
CA LEU A 269 15.80 -6.48 -1.92
C LEU A 269 14.53 -6.01 -2.62
N VAL A 270 14.24 -6.53 -3.81
CA VAL A 270 13.00 -6.23 -4.54
C VAL A 270 12.23 -7.53 -4.71
N ASP A 271 11.05 -7.56 -4.12
CA ASP A 271 10.12 -8.71 -4.10
C ASP A 271 9.39 -8.82 -5.45
N TYR A 272 8.87 -7.70 -5.95
CA TYR A 272 8.30 -7.65 -7.29
C TYR A 272 8.41 -6.28 -7.94
N VAL A 273 8.29 -6.28 -9.27
CA VAL A 273 7.97 -5.10 -10.08
C VAL A 273 6.73 -5.42 -10.90
N ARG A 274 5.69 -4.60 -10.79
CA ARG A 274 4.44 -4.73 -11.53
C ARG A 274 4.10 -3.44 -12.24
N VAL A 275 3.65 -3.57 -13.48
CA VAL A 275 3.29 -2.46 -14.36
C VAL A 275 1.89 -2.69 -14.87
N TYR A 276 1.07 -1.66 -14.73
CA TYR A 276 -0.34 -1.70 -15.04
C TYR A 276 -0.70 -0.58 -16.00
N GLU A 277 -1.67 -0.86 -16.86
CA GLU A 277 -2.33 0.15 -17.68
C GLU A 277 -3.68 0.51 -17.08
N LYS A 278 -4.13 1.75 -17.34
CA LYS A 278 -5.43 2.20 -16.86
C LYS A 278 -6.52 1.38 -17.54
N SER A 279 -7.41 0.81 -16.74
CA SER A 279 -8.47 -0.05 -17.26
C SER A 279 -9.39 0.73 -18.20
N GLN A 280 -9.68 0.13 -19.35
CA GLN A 280 -10.58 0.68 -20.36
C GLN A 280 -12.05 0.49 -19.99
N THR A 281 -12.35 -0.38 -19.02
CA THR A 281 -13.67 -0.49 -18.43
C THR A 281 -13.93 0.67 -17.49
N THR A 282 -15.06 1.37 -17.65
CA THR A 282 -15.55 2.34 -16.67
C THR A 282 -15.88 1.61 -15.37
N GLN A 283 -14.88 1.47 -14.50
CA GLN A 283 -15.07 0.93 -13.17
C GLN A 283 -15.74 2.01 -12.31
N ASN A 284 -16.81 1.64 -11.60
CA ASN A 284 -17.30 2.47 -10.51
C ASN A 284 -16.20 2.50 -9.45
N ILE A 285 -15.52 3.64 -9.30
CA ILE A 285 -14.55 3.81 -8.23
C ILE A 285 -15.35 3.98 -6.94
N LEU A 286 -15.31 2.97 -6.08
CA LEU A 286 -16.00 2.95 -4.80
C LEU A 286 -15.12 3.50 -3.69
N PHE A 287 -15.75 3.83 -2.58
CA PHE A 287 -15.03 4.21 -1.37
C PHE A 287 -14.24 3.00 -0.86
N LYS A 288 -12.97 3.22 -0.57
CA LYS A 288 -12.12 2.33 0.19
C LYS A 288 -12.03 2.89 1.58
N ASN A 289 -12.65 2.22 2.54
CA ASN A 289 -12.40 2.56 3.94
C ASN A 289 -10.89 2.41 4.18
N GLY A 290 -10.25 3.46 4.73
CA GLY A 290 -8.83 3.41 5.06
C GLY A 290 -8.53 2.44 6.21
N GLY A 291 -9.58 1.92 6.86
CA GLY A 291 -9.46 1.02 7.98
C GLY A 291 -8.69 1.71 9.10
N PHE A 292 -9.04 2.96 9.44
CA PHE A 292 -8.44 3.62 10.61
C PHE A 292 -8.52 2.67 11.81
N GLU A 293 -9.65 1.99 11.93
CA GLU A 293 -10.00 1.05 13.01
C GLU A 293 -9.27 -0.30 12.94
N ASP A 294 -8.64 -0.63 11.82
CA ASP A 294 -7.97 -1.92 11.61
C ASP A 294 -6.61 -2.00 12.32
N ASN A 295 -6.16 -3.22 12.61
CA ASN A 295 -4.88 -3.45 13.27
C ASN A 295 -3.70 -2.95 12.42
N GLY A 296 -3.16 -1.78 12.78
CA GLY A 296 -2.15 -1.06 12.00
C GLY A 296 -2.72 0.02 11.08
N GLY A 297 -3.87 0.61 11.45
CA GLY A 297 -4.69 1.50 10.63
C GLY A 297 -3.95 2.48 9.72
N SER A 298 -4.54 2.74 8.54
CA SER A 298 -3.82 3.28 7.39
C SER A 298 -4.45 4.52 6.80
N LEU A 299 -3.62 5.38 6.19
CA LEU A 299 -4.06 6.45 5.31
C LEU A 299 -4.20 5.95 3.85
N ALA A 300 -4.07 4.65 3.62
CA ALA A 300 -4.23 4.03 2.31
C ALA A 300 -5.59 4.37 1.70
N GLY A 301 -5.58 4.71 0.41
CA GLY A 301 -6.79 5.14 -0.30
C GLY A 301 -7.20 6.59 -0.04
N TRP A 302 -6.58 7.29 0.92
CA TRP A 302 -6.80 8.70 1.17
C TRP A 302 -5.66 9.56 0.59
N SER A 303 -6.02 10.69 -0.03
CA SER A 303 -5.07 11.76 -0.29
C SER A 303 -5.00 12.67 0.94
N THR A 304 -3.80 12.87 1.48
CA THR A 304 -3.57 13.78 2.60
C THR A 304 -3.19 15.17 2.11
N PHE A 305 -3.51 16.21 2.89
CA PHE A 305 -3.06 17.57 2.61
C PHE A 305 -2.71 18.31 3.91
N GLY A 306 -1.83 19.30 3.79
CA GLY A 306 -1.38 20.09 4.94
C GLY A 306 -0.46 19.36 5.92
N ASN A 307 0.06 18.20 5.54
CA ASN A 307 0.81 17.29 6.42
C ASN A 307 2.30 17.64 6.51
N ASN A 308 2.61 18.85 7.00
CA ASN A 308 3.95 19.44 6.86
C ASN A 308 4.79 19.44 8.14
N LEU A 309 4.32 18.84 9.24
CA LEU A 309 5.09 18.75 10.48
C LEU A 309 5.84 17.42 10.52
N GLN A 310 7.16 17.50 10.72
CA GLN A 310 8.03 16.35 10.90
C GLN A 310 8.79 16.48 12.23
N PRO A 311 8.94 15.41 13.03
CA PRO A 311 8.54 14.02 12.76
C PRO A 311 7.08 13.67 13.15
N ASN A 312 6.27 14.65 13.58
CA ASN A 312 4.90 14.43 14.02
C ASN A 312 3.89 15.01 13.01
N PRO A 313 3.47 14.21 12.01
CA PRO A 313 2.54 14.64 10.98
C PRO A 313 1.19 15.09 11.54
N ASN A 314 0.63 16.14 10.93
CA ASN A 314 -0.67 16.73 11.27
C ASN A 314 -1.88 15.86 10.93
N VAL A 315 -1.66 14.87 10.06
CA VAL A 315 -2.63 13.91 9.58
C VAL A 315 -2.03 12.54 9.86
N GLN A 316 -2.57 11.82 10.83
CA GLN A 316 -2.00 10.54 11.25
C GLN A 316 -3.08 9.59 11.79
N VAL A 317 -2.82 8.30 11.72
CA VAL A 317 -3.63 7.28 12.41
C VAL A 317 -2.98 6.96 13.75
N HIS A 318 -3.77 6.98 14.82
CA HIS A 318 -3.27 6.86 16.20
C HIS A 318 -4.28 6.18 17.13
N ASP A 319 -3.78 5.50 18.16
CA ASP A 319 -4.56 4.80 19.20
C ASP A 319 -4.90 5.67 20.45
N GLU A 320 -4.80 6.99 20.34
CA GLU A 320 -4.95 7.92 21.48
C GLU A 320 -6.41 8.02 21.97
N ALA A 321 -7.36 7.97 21.04
CA ALA A 321 -8.79 7.95 21.30
C ALA A 321 -9.43 7.14 20.16
N VAL A 322 -10.17 6.10 20.53
CA VAL A 322 -10.74 5.09 19.63
C VAL A 322 -12.18 4.83 20.08
N ASP A 323 -13.12 4.79 19.16
CA ASP A 323 -14.51 4.40 19.37
C ASP A 323 -14.65 2.89 19.13
N GLU A 324 -14.31 2.43 17.91
CA GLU A 324 -14.26 1.03 17.52
C GLU A 324 -12.87 0.61 17.02
N GLY A 325 -12.56 -0.69 17.05
CA GLY A 325 -11.27 -1.18 16.56
C GLY A 325 -10.06 -0.79 17.43
N VAL A 326 -8.97 -0.33 16.79
CA VAL A 326 -7.68 -0.08 17.48
C VAL A 326 -7.07 1.30 17.28
N ALA A 327 -7.54 2.11 16.34
CA ALA A 327 -6.95 3.42 16.05
C ALA A 327 -7.91 4.33 15.30
N ALA A 328 -7.80 5.64 15.52
CA ALA A 328 -8.61 6.63 14.83
C ALA A 328 -7.72 7.58 14.00
N LEU A 329 -8.34 8.30 13.06
CA LEU A 329 -7.68 9.41 12.38
C LEU A 329 -7.56 10.61 13.33
N LYS A 330 -6.35 11.12 13.53
CA LYS A 330 -6.06 12.35 14.27
C LYS A 330 -5.71 13.49 13.31
N LEU A 331 -6.43 14.60 13.41
CA LEU A 331 -6.20 15.83 12.64
C LEU A 331 -5.92 17.03 13.55
N PHE A 332 -4.90 17.81 13.19
CA PHE A 332 -4.58 19.10 13.83
C PHE A 332 -3.83 20.03 12.87
N GLY A 333 -3.66 21.32 13.21
CA GLY A 333 -3.07 22.32 12.31
C GLY A 333 -1.59 22.64 12.55
N GLN A 334 -1.04 23.47 11.67
CA GLN A 334 0.35 23.90 11.68
C GLN A 334 0.55 25.13 12.58
N PHE A 335 1.51 25.08 13.50
CA PHE A 335 1.76 26.16 14.46
C PHE A 335 2.58 27.34 13.88
N ASN A 336 2.16 27.86 12.72
CA ASN A 336 2.86 28.86 11.93
C ASN A 336 2.25 30.28 12.01
N ASN A 337 1.25 30.48 12.87
CA ASN A 337 0.53 31.73 13.11
C ASN A 337 -0.19 32.29 11.87
N GLN A 338 -0.50 31.43 10.91
CA GLN A 338 -1.31 31.72 9.75
C GLN A 338 -2.50 30.74 9.70
N THR A 339 -3.57 31.14 9.01
CA THR A 339 -4.63 30.19 8.68
C THR A 339 -4.05 29.07 7.82
N ASN A 340 -4.20 27.84 8.31
CA ASN A 340 -3.75 26.65 7.62
C ASN A 340 -4.83 25.56 7.67
N TYR A 341 -4.65 24.57 6.80
CA TYR A 341 -5.59 23.50 6.57
C TYR A 341 -4.84 22.19 6.56
N SER A 342 -5.39 21.18 7.21
CA SER A 342 -4.92 19.79 7.17
C SER A 342 -6.11 18.86 7.05
N GLY A 343 -5.88 17.66 6.52
CA GLY A 343 -6.96 16.69 6.38
C GLY A 343 -6.73 15.61 5.34
N VAL A 344 -7.82 14.91 5.05
CA VAL A 344 -7.88 13.78 4.11
C VAL A 344 -9.02 13.96 3.12
N THR A 345 -8.85 13.41 1.92
CA THR A 345 -9.91 13.35 0.91
C THR A 345 -9.88 12.06 0.11
N GLN A 346 -11.05 11.57 -0.28
CA GLN A 346 -11.19 10.41 -1.15
C GLN A 346 -12.40 10.57 -2.08
N GLY A 347 -12.22 10.25 -3.37
CA GLY A 347 -13.24 10.38 -4.41
C GLY A 347 -13.88 9.05 -4.81
N ILE A 348 -15.18 9.08 -5.06
CA ILE A 348 -15.95 7.98 -5.66
C ILE A 348 -16.60 8.42 -6.98
N SER A 349 -16.82 7.45 -7.88
CA SER A 349 -17.54 7.69 -9.13
C SER A 349 -19.03 7.85 -8.84
N VAL A 350 -19.64 8.87 -9.46
CA VAL A 350 -21.06 9.19 -9.28
C VAL A 350 -21.71 9.58 -10.61
N SER A 351 -23.03 9.51 -10.66
CA SER A 351 -23.86 10.04 -11.74
C SER A 351 -24.79 11.15 -11.24
N PRO A 352 -25.16 12.12 -12.09
CA PRO A 352 -26.14 13.14 -11.72
C PRO A 352 -27.45 12.53 -11.20
N GLY A 353 -27.90 12.97 -10.03
CA GLY A 353 -29.10 12.47 -9.37
C GLY A 353 -28.88 11.32 -8.39
N ASP A 354 -27.67 10.75 -8.33
CA ASP A 354 -27.32 9.76 -7.29
C ASP A 354 -27.49 10.36 -5.90
N SER A 355 -27.82 9.52 -4.93
CA SER A 355 -27.95 9.89 -3.51
C SER A 355 -26.72 9.43 -2.74
N LEU A 356 -26.09 10.35 -2.00
CA LEU A 356 -24.88 10.08 -1.23
C LEU A 356 -25.15 10.16 0.27
N SER A 357 -24.40 9.35 1.03
CA SER A 357 -24.34 9.41 2.48
C SER A 357 -22.91 9.18 2.97
N ALA A 358 -22.44 10.04 3.87
CA ALA A 358 -21.23 9.81 4.64
C ALA A 358 -21.55 9.90 6.12
N MET A 359 -20.94 8.99 6.89
CA MET A 359 -21.09 8.91 8.34
C MET A 359 -19.70 8.80 8.98
N LEU A 360 -19.54 9.36 10.17
CA LEU A 360 -18.34 9.25 10.99
C LEU A 360 -18.64 9.70 12.42
N SER A 361 -17.75 9.34 13.34
CA SER A 361 -17.75 9.80 14.73
C SER A 361 -16.56 10.74 14.98
N THR A 362 -16.72 11.74 15.85
CA THR A 362 -15.62 12.63 16.26
C THR A 362 -15.44 12.68 17.76
N TYR A 363 -14.18 12.79 18.21
CA TYR A 363 -13.81 12.98 19.61
C TYR A 363 -12.79 14.10 19.79
N ILE A 364 -12.93 14.88 20.86
CA ILE A 364 -11.95 15.89 21.28
C ILE A 364 -11.50 15.55 22.70
N SER A 365 -10.21 15.25 22.85
CA SER A 365 -9.62 15.02 24.16
C SER A 365 -9.53 16.32 24.96
N SER A 366 -9.92 16.32 26.23
CA SER A 366 -9.68 17.47 27.11
C SER A 366 -8.19 17.77 27.32
N ALA A 367 -7.31 16.80 27.10
CA ALA A 367 -5.86 16.99 27.14
C ALA A 367 -5.29 17.66 25.88
N ASP A 368 -5.98 17.57 24.74
CA ASP A 368 -5.59 18.14 23.43
C ASP A 368 -6.78 18.89 22.80
N SER A 369 -7.35 19.79 23.59
CA SER A 369 -8.67 20.38 23.36
C SER A 369 -8.65 21.58 22.41
N ILE A 370 -9.65 21.66 21.53
CA ILE A 370 -9.95 22.86 20.72
C ILE A 370 -10.95 23.82 21.38
N ALA A 371 -11.44 23.55 22.58
CA ALA A 371 -12.43 24.39 23.27
C ALA A 371 -11.99 25.86 23.42
N GLY A 372 -12.88 26.79 23.09
CA GLY A 372 -12.63 28.24 23.09
C GLY A 372 -11.72 28.74 21.96
N SER A 373 -11.23 27.85 21.08
CA SER A 373 -10.46 28.24 19.90
C SER A 373 -11.34 28.60 18.71
N GLN A 374 -10.70 29.09 17.64
CA GLN A 374 -11.33 29.25 16.33
C GLN A 374 -11.11 28.04 15.41
N ASN A 375 -10.54 26.94 15.93
CA ASN A 375 -10.31 25.74 15.16
C ASN A 375 -11.64 25.06 14.85
N GLN A 376 -11.75 24.47 13.67
CA GLN A 376 -12.93 23.72 13.26
C GLN A 376 -12.56 22.56 12.35
N LEU A 377 -13.39 21.50 12.39
CA LEU A 377 -13.37 20.40 11.45
C LEU A 377 -14.67 20.41 10.64
N GLU A 378 -14.54 20.33 9.32
CA GLU A 378 -15.66 20.22 8.39
C GLU A 378 -15.65 18.85 7.71
N MET A 379 -16.84 18.22 7.60
CA MET A 379 -17.10 17.12 6.67
C MET A 379 -17.78 17.69 5.43
N LYS A 380 -17.27 17.33 4.25
CA LYS A 380 -17.65 17.95 2.99
C LYS A 380 -17.74 16.96 1.82
N PHE A 381 -18.74 17.18 0.97
CA PHE A 381 -18.76 16.65 -0.40
C PHE A 381 -18.32 17.72 -1.39
N ASP A 382 -17.30 17.41 -2.18
CA ASP A 382 -16.85 18.22 -3.32
C ASP A 382 -17.17 17.49 -4.63
N TYR A 383 -17.84 18.18 -5.57
CA TYR A 383 -18.26 17.58 -6.84
C TYR A 383 -17.44 18.09 -8.02
N TYR A 384 -17.06 17.18 -8.93
CA TYR A 384 -16.23 17.49 -10.09
C TYR A 384 -16.79 16.91 -11.40
N LYS A 385 -16.52 17.60 -12.51
CA LYS A 385 -16.86 17.18 -13.89
C LYS A 385 -15.95 16.08 -14.43
N SER A 386 -14.78 15.91 -13.84
CA SER A 386 -13.84 14.87 -14.17
C SER A 386 -13.30 14.24 -12.88
N PHE A 387 -13.20 12.91 -12.90
CA PHE A 387 -12.68 12.16 -11.78
C PHE A 387 -11.23 12.53 -11.54
N ASP A 388 -10.91 12.83 -10.29
CA ASP A 388 -9.57 13.10 -9.78
C ASP A 388 -8.94 14.39 -10.39
N ALA A 389 -9.79 15.37 -10.68
CA ALA A 389 -9.41 16.73 -11.05
C ALA A 389 -8.69 17.49 -9.92
N LYS A 390 -7.82 18.43 -10.29
CA LYS A 390 -7.13 19.29 -9.33
C LYS A 390 -8.11 20.14 -8.52
N TYR A 391 -7.89 20.25 -7.21
CA TYR A 391 -8.62 21.19 -6.35
C TYR A 391 -8.49 22.65 -6.88
N GLY A 392 -9.61 23.37 -6.92
CA GLY A 392 -9.66 24.74 -7.44
C GLY A 392 -9.55 24.87 -8.96
N SER A 393 -9.53 23.76 -9.71
CA SER A 393 -9.60 23.77 -11.18
C SER A 393 -11.01 24.12 -11.70
N GLY A 394 -11.12 24.43 -13.00
CA GLY A 394 -12.41 24.68 -13.67
C GLY A 394 -13.34 23.45 -13.76
N GLU A 395 -12.86 22.30 -13.29
CA GLU A 395 -13.61 21.05 -13.17
C GLU A 395 -14.50 21.01 -11.92
N TYR A 396 -14.22 21.85 -10.93
CA TYR A 396 -15.04 21.98 -9.72
C TYR A 396 -16.44 22.49 -10.07
N LEU A 397 -17.46 21.86 -9.49
CA LEU A 397 -18.86 22.21 -9.68
C LEU A 397 -19.43 22.94 -8.48
N SER A 398 -19.48 22.26 -7.35
CA SER A 398 -20.13 22.72 -6.12
C SER A 398 -19.67 21.88 -4.94
N SER A 399 -20.13 22.26 -3.75
CA SER A 399 -19.94 21.47 -2.55
C SER A 399 -21.09 21.57 -1.58
N LYS A 400 -21.14 20.60 -0.67
CA LYS A 400 -22.01 20.55 0.49
C LYS A 400 -21.15 20.26 1.72
N SER A 401 -21.28 21.02 2.79
CA SER A 401 -20.52 20.78 4.02
C SER A 401 -21.36 20.98 5.29
N ILE A 402 -20.86 20.39 6.38
CA ILE A 402 -21.28 20.67 7.76
C ILE A 402 -20.03 20.79 8.65
N VAL A 403 -20.11 21.66 9.67
CA VAL A 403 -19.09 21.74 10.72
C VAL A 403 -19.39 20.65 11.75
N ILE A 404 -18.46 19.72 11.93
CA ILE A 404 -18.63 18.53 12.79
C ILE A 404 -17.87 18.67 14.12
N ALA A 405 -16.86 19.54 14.19
CA ALA A 405 -16.24 19.95 15.45
C ALA A 405 -15.81 21.42 15.40
N ASN A 406 -15.92 22.15 16.51
CA ASN A 406 -15.40 23.50 16.66
C ASN A 406 -15.10 23.84 18.12
N GLY A 407 -14.65 25.05 18.42
CA GLY A 407 -14.32 25.47 19.79
C GLY A 407 -15.48 25.49 20.80
N SER A 408 -16.72 25.16 20.41
CA SER A 408 -17.86 24.96 21.31
C SER A 408 -18.25 23.49 21.48
N THR A 409 -17.63 22.57 20.74
CA THR A 409 -17.85 21.13 20.87
C THR A 409 -17.41 20.66 22.26
N VAL A 410 -18.17 19.75 22.85
CA VAL A 410 -17.85 19.18 24.17
C VAL A 410 -16.63 18.26 24.06
N ASN A 411 -15.78 18.28 25.09
CA ASN A 411 -14.65 17.37 25.18
C ASN A 411 -15.10 16.02 25.78
N ASP A 412 -14.29 15.00 25.55
CA ASP A 412 -14.37 13.67 26.15
C ASP A 412 -15.69 12.93 25.88
N ALA A 413 -16.25 13.13 24.68
CA ALA A 413 -17.42 12.42 24.19
C ALA A 413 -17.31 12.20 22.67
N TRP A 414 -17.62 10.98 22.23
CA TRP A 414 -17.84 10.67 20.82
C TRP A 414 -19.17 11.27 20.36
N LEU A 415 -19.15 11.85 19.16
CA LEU A 415 -20.31 12.48 18.53
C LEU A 415 -20.43 11.98 17.10
N ASP A 416 -21.59 11.41 16.77
CA ASP A 416 -21.88 10.89 15.44
C ASP A 416 -22.34 12.01 14.50
N HIS A 417 -21.92 11.92 13.24
CA HIS A 417 -22.26 12.87 12.19
C HIS A 417 -22.73 12.15 10.94
N VAL A 418 -23.69 12.77 10.24
CA VAL A 418 -24.19 12.29 8.96
C VAL A 418 -24.26 13.45 7.98
N LEU A 419 -23.73 13.26 6.78
CA LEU A 419 -23.88 14.17 5.65
C LEU A 419 -24.52 13.42 4.48
N THR A 420 -25.67 13.91 4.04
CA THR A 420 -26.36 13.41 2.84
C THR A 420 -26.50 14.51 1.81
N ASP A 421 -26.46 14.15 0.54
CA ASP A 421 -26.72 15.08 -0.56
C ASP A 421 -27.13 14.34 -1.85
N THR A 422 -27.68 15.10 -2.80
CA THR A 422 -28.00 14.58 -4.14
C THR A 422 -26.98 15.12 -5.14
N VAL A 423 -26.39 14.23 -5.92
CA VAL A 423 -25.31 14.56 -6.85
C VAL A 423 -25.80 15.56 -7.91
N PRO A 424 -25.12 16.71 -8.08
CA PRO A 424 -25.55 17.75 -9.00
C PRO A 424 -25.35 17.35 -10.46
N ALA A 425 -25.98 18.10 -11.37
CA ALA A 425 -25.79 17.93 -12.81
C ALA A 425 -24.30 18.02 -13.19
N GLN A 426 -23.89 17.19 -14.15
CA GLN A 426 -22.52 17.11 -14.69
C GLN A 426 -21.45 16.52 -13.77
N ALA A 427 -21.77 16.20 -12.51
CA ALA A 427 -20.80 15.57 -11.64
C ALA A 427 -20.56 14.11 -12.06
N VAL A 428 -19.27 13.74 -12.11
CA VAL A 428 -18.81 12.36 -12.32
C VAL A 428 -18.01 11.83 -11.13
N GLU A 429 -17.62 12.73 -10.22
CA GLU A 429 -16.93 12.42 -8.97
C GLU A 429 -17.56 13.21 -7.83
N ALA A 430 -17.71 12.54 -6.69
CA ALA A 430 -17.93 13.14 -5.39
C ALA A 430 -16.76 12.78 -4.47
N ARG A 431 -16.15 13.77 -3.84
CA ARG A 431 -15.10 13.57 -2.84
C ARG A 431 -15.62 13.81 -1.44
N LEU A 432 -15.45 12.83 -0.56
CA LEU A 432 -15.52 13.07 0.87
C LEU A 432 -14.21 13.73 1.31
N SER A 433 -14.31 14.91 1.92
CA SER A 433 -13.18 15.66 2.46
C SER A 433 -13.41 15.95 3.93
N LEU A 434 -12.41 15.67 4.77
CA LEU A 434 -12.36 16.02 6.19
C LEU A 434 -11.32 17.13 6.35
N VAL A 435 -11.75 18.35 6.67
CA VAL A 435 -10.91 19.55 6.61
C VAL A 435 -10.80 20.18 7.99
N PHE A 436 -9.63 20.06 8.62
CA PHE A 436 -9.30 20.79 9.82
C PHE A 436 -8.75 22.16 9.46
N THR A 437 -9.40 23.22 9.93
CA THR A 437 -8.98 24.61 9.73
C THR A 437 -8.43 25.16 11.04
N GLN A 438 -7.19 25.63 11.02
CA GLN A 438 -6.55 26.29 12.15
C GLN A 438 -6.24 27.75 11.80
N PRO A 439 -7.04 28.73 12.26
CA PRO A 439 -6.85 30.13 11.88
C PRO A 439 -5.59 30.80 12.44
N ASN A 440 -5.06 30.29 13.55
CA ASN A 440 -3.95 30.87 14.31
C ASN A 440 -3.10 29.77 14.98
N ASN A 441 -2.42 30.05 16.10
CA ASN A 441 -1.57 29.10 16.83
C ASN A 441 -2.24 28.39 18.02
N GLN A 442 -3.55 28.51 18.19
CA GLN A 442 -4.28 27.71 19.16
C GLN A 442 -4.22 26.24 18.77
N GLY A 443 -3.76 25.40 19.69
CA GLY A 443 -3.64 23.96 19.48
C GLY A 443 -4.96 23.21 19.67
N GLY A 444 -4.83 21.90 19.83
CA GLY A 444 -5.94 20.96 19.92
C GLY A 444 -6.06 20.12 18.66
N ALA A 445 -6.57 18.91 18.83
CA ALA A 445 -6.79 17.94 17.77
C ALA A 445 -8.23 17.43 17.78
N VAL A 446 -8.65 16.85 16.66
CA VAL A 446 -9.90 16.10 16.55
C VAL A 446 -9.57 14.68 16.09
N HIS A 447 -10.11 13.71 16.81
CA HIS A 447 -10.07 12.29 16.45
C HIS A 447 -11.34 11.94 15.68
N ILE A 448 -11.20 11.11 14.65
CA ILE A 448 -12.27 10.74 13.72
C ILE A 448 -12.23 9.24 13.51
N ASP A 449 -13.39 8.61 13.62
CA ASP A 449 -13.56 7.16 13.66
C ASP A 449 -14.83 6.77 12.86
N ASP A 450 -15.01 5.49 12.55
CA ASP A 450 -16.18 4.92 11.89
C ASP A 450 -16.56 5.59 10.55
N VAL A 451 -15.55 5.96 9.76
CA VAL A 451 -15.77 6.68 8.49
C VAL A 451 -16.36 5.76 7.43
N SER A 452 -17.54 6.10 6.93
CA SER A 452 -18.17 5.48 5.77
C SER A 452 -18.56 6.54 4.73
N PHE A 453 -18.51 6.16 3.45
CA PHE A 453 -18.98 6.99 2.34
C PHE A 453 -19.58 6.12 1.24
N MET A 454 -20.87 6.30 0.99
CA MET A 454 -21.64 5.42 0.11
C MET A 454 -22.40 6.20 -0.95
N ASN A 455 -22.43 5.62 -2.15
CA ASN A 455 -23.42 5.96 -3.17
C ASN A 455 -24.63 5.04 -3.00
N LEU A 456 -25.66 5.56 -2.32
CA LEU A 456 -26.90 4.83 -2.01
C LEU A 456 -27.74 4.49 -3.25
N SER A 457 -27.38 5.02 -4.42
CA SER A 457 -28.02 4.68 -5.70
C SER A 457 -27.36 3.47 -6.38
N LEU A 458 -26.18 3.06 -5.92
CA LEU A 458 -25.46 1.90 -6.42
C LEU A 458 -25.53 0.69 -5.48
N THR A 459 -25.87 0.88 -4.20
CA THR A 459 -25.99 -0.22 -3.24
C THR A 459 -27.05 -1.23 -3.69
N PRO A 460 -26.69 -2.50 -3.90
CA PRO A 460 -27.67 -3.53 -4.21
C PRO A 460 -28.70 -3.61 -3.08
N SER A 461 -29.97 -3.79 -3.43
CA SER A 461 -31.04 -3.92 -2.43
C SER A 461 -30.81 -5.18 -1.59
N GLY A 462 -30.20 -5.10 -0.42
CA GLY A 462 -29.83 -6.26 0.39
C GLY A 462 -28.45 -6.20 1.02
N ASP A 463 -27.64 -5.23 0.57
CA ASP A 463 -26.35 -4.81 1.16
C ASP A 463 -26.65 -4.02 2.44
N PHE A 464 -26.57 -4.70 3.58
CA PHE A 464 -26.94 -4.21 4.90
C PHE A 464 -25.74 -3.80 5.74
N ASP A 465 -24.54 -4.30 5.44
CA ASP A 465 -23.31 -3.80 6.04
C ASP A 465 -22.62 -2.69 5.22
N GLY A 466 -23.10 -2.43 4.00
CA GLY A 466 -22.66 -1.32 3.17
C GLY A 466 -21.30 -1.57 2.50
N ASP A 467 -20.86 -2.82 2.42
CA ASP A 467 -19.56 -3.19 1.86
C ASP A 467 -19.54 -3.25 0.32
N GLY A 468 -20.71 -3.10 -0.31
CA GLY A 468 -20.87 -3.02 -1.77
C GLY A 468 -21.11 -4.36 -2.45
N ASP A 469 -21.30 -5.45 -1.71
CA ASP A 469 -21.89 -6.68 -2.22
C ASP A 469 -23.11 -7.13 -1.39
N VAL A 470 -23.61 -8.35 -1.65
CA VAL A 470 -24.70 -8.91 -0.86
C VAL A 470 -24.36 -10.37 -0.58
N ASP A 471 -23.95 -10.67 0.63
CA ASP A 471 -23.39 -11.95 1.01
C ASP A 471 -23.93 -12.48 2.35
N GLY A 472 -23.20 -13.41 2.98
CA GLY A 472 -23.63 -13.96 4.27
C GLY A 472 -23.54 -12.98 5.44
N HIS A 473 -22.70 -11.95 5.33
CA HIS A 473 -22.47 -10.94 6.36
C HIS A 473 -23.67 -10.00 6.48
N ASP A 474 -24.23 -9.55 5.36
CA ASP A 474 -25.48 -8.78 5.34
C ASP A 474 -26.62 -9.49 6.07
N PHE A 475 -26.75 -10.80 5.82
CA PHE A 475 -27.77 -11.59 6.51
C PHE A 475 -27.61 -11.55 8.02
N LEU A 476 -26.37 -11.54 8.50
CA LEU A 476 -26.08 -11.44 9.94
C LEU A 476 -26.38 -10.04 10.46
N VAL A 477 -26.10 -8.99 9.70
CA VAL A 477 -26.46 -7.61 10.07
C VAL A 477 -27.97 -7.45 10.17
N TRP A 478 -28.72 -7.90 9.18
CA TRP A 478 -30.19 -7.90 9.22
C TRP A 478 -30.76 -8.79 10.32
N GLN A 479 -30.15 -9.94 10.60
CA GLN A 479 -30.59 -10.80 11.69
C GLN A 479 -30.42 -10.12 13.06
N ARG A 480 -29.41 -9.25 13.22
CA ARG A 480 -29.14 -8.50 14.45
C ARG A 480 -30.01 -7.24 14.56
N ASP A 481 -30.28 -6.57 13.45
CA ASP A 481 -31.21 -5.45 13.37
C ASP A 481 -32.13 -5.55 12.13
N PRO A 482 -33.35 -6.07 12.28
CA PRO A 482 -34.29 -6.17 11.17
C PRO A 482 -34.76 -4.82 10.60
N ASN A 483 -34.39 -3.68 11.19
CA ASN A 483 -34.73 -2.36 10.66
C ASN A 483 -33.82 -1.92 9.51
N VAL A 484 -32.66 -2.55 9.33
CA VAL A 484 -31.71 -2.22 8.23
C VAL A 484 -32.28 -2.57 6.84
N GLY A 485 -33.29 -3.44 6.77
CA GLY A 485 -33.94 -3.79 5.52
C GLY A 485 -34.88 -4.98 5.61
N SER A 486 -35.29 -5.52 4.46
CA SER A 486 -36.17 -6.68 4.41
C SER A 486 -35.41 -7.95 4.04
N LEU A 487 -35.76 -9.09 4.65
CA LEU A 487 -35.21 -10.39 4.24
C LEU A 487 -35.38 -10.65 2.73
N SER A 488 -36.48 -10.15 2.15
CA SER A 488 -36.71 -10.24 0.70
C SER A 488 -35.69 -9.48 -0.12
N ASN A 489 -35.15 -8.36 0.37
CA ASN A 489 -34.09 -7.63 -0.32
C ASN A 489 -32.83 -8.49 -0.39
N TRP A 490 -32.38 -9.02 0.75
CA TRP A 490 -31.24 -9.95 0.80
C TRP A 490 -31.43 -11.19 -0.06
N GLN A 491 -32.59 -11.86 0.04
CA GLN A 491 -32.86 -13.07 -0.76
C GLN A 491 -32.86 -12.83 -2.26
N ASN A 492 -33.27 -11.63 -2.69
CA ASN A 492 -33.31 -11.27 -4.12
C ASN A 492 -31.94 -10.82 -4.65
N SER A 493 -31.02 -10.46 -3.77
CA SER A 493 -29.75 -9.85 -4.14
C SER A 493 -28.54 -10.66 -3.66
N VAL A 494 -28.69 -11.72 -2.88
CA VAL A 494 -27.54 -12.54 -2.45
C VAL A 494 -26.72 -13.03 -3.64
N GLY A 495 -25.42 -12.76 -3.62
CA GLY A 495 -24.50 -12.98 -4.73
C GLY A 495 -24.56 -11.91 -5.83
N THR A 496 -25.16 -10.75 -5.59
CA THR A 496 -25.04 -9.56 -6.44
C THR A 496 -23.89 -8.69 -5.94
N PRO A 497 -22.68 -8.84 -6.49
CA PRO A 497 -21.68 -7.80 -6.33
C PRO A 497 -22.11 -6.56 -7.13
N LEU A 498 -21.66 -5.38 -6.71
CA LEU A 498 -21.46 -4.30 -7.66
C LEU A 498 -20.67 -4.86 -8.85
N THR A 499 -21.23 -4.82 -10.07
CA THR A 499 -20.55 -5.34 -11.26
C THR A 499 -19.31 -4.52 -11.57
N ALA A 500 -18.20 -4.82 -10.91
CA ALA A 500 -16.88 -4.74 -11.50
C ALA A 500 -16.79 -5.92 -12.47
N ASN A 501 -16.57 -5.63 -13.75
CA ASN A 501 -16.36 -6.65 -14.77
C ASN A 501 -15.01 -7.34 -14.50
N LEU A 502 -14.97 -8.27 -13.54
CA LEU A 502 -13.80 -9.10 -13.30
C LEU A 502 -13.75 -10.16 -14.40
N GLY A 503 -12.63 -10.20 -15.12
CA GLY A 503 -12.34 -11.22 -16.10
C GLY A 503 -12.58 -12.61 -15.54
N VAL A 504 -13.29 -13.43 -16.30
CA VAL A 504 -13.72 -14.78 -15.94
C VAL A 504 -12.56 -15.58 -15.35
N VAL A 505 -12.68 -15.99 -14.09
CA VAL A 505 -11.84 -17.06 -13.51
C VAL A 505 -12.15 -18.33 -14.28
N PRO A 506 -11.19 -18.98 -14.96
CA PRO A 506 -11.46 -20.28 -15.54
C PRO A 506 -11.74 -21.25 -14.39
N GLU A 507 -12.96 -21.81 -14.33
CA GLU A 507 -13.20 -22.94 -13.44
C GLU A 507 -12.12 -24.01 -13.69
N PRO A 508 -11.52 -24.61 -12.64
CA PRO A 508 -10.56 -25.67 -12.84
C PRO A 508 -11.24 -26.77 -13.64
N SER A 509 -10.76 -26.98 -14.87
CA SER A 509 -11.27 -28.03 -15.74
C SER A 509 -11.40 -29.34 -14.95
N THR A 510 -12.50 -30.05 -15.18
CA THR A 510 -12.91 -31.32 -14.55
C THR A 510 -11.80 -32.38 -14.44
N CYS A 511 -10.69 -32.20 -15.13
CA CYS A 511 -9.43 -32.92 -14.94
C CYS A 511 -8.87 -32.86 -13.50
N VAL A 512 -8.97 -31.74 -12.78
CA VAL A 512 -8.41 -31.60 -11.41
C VAL A 512 -9.22 -32.39 -10.38
N LEU A 513 -10.55 -32.42 -10.52
CA LEU A 513 -11.44 -33.30 -9.75
C LEU A 513 -11.24 -34.79 -10.11
N GLY A 514 -10.89 -35.09 -11.36
CA GLY A 514 -10.54 -36.44 -11.81
C GLY A 514 -9.27 -37.00 -11.17
N PHE A 515 -8.25 -36.16 -10.97
CA PHE A 515 -7.00 -36.58 -10.32
C PHE A 515 -7.17 -36.88 -8.82
N LEU A 516 -8.04 -36.12 -8.12
CA LEU A 516 -8.34 -36.37 -6.70
C LEU A 516 -9.15 -37.66 -6.49
N LEU A 517 -10.05 -38.02 -7.42
CA LEU A 517 -10.78 -39.30 -7.35
C LEU A 517 -9.91 -40.52 -7.70
N ALA A 518 -8.95 -40.39 -8.62
CA ALA A 518 -8.08 -41.51 -9.02
C ALA A 518 -7.12 -41.95 -7.89
N PHE A 519 -6.67 -41.02 -7.04
CA PHE A 519 -5.82 -41.34 -5.88
C PHE A 519 -6.59 -42.03 -4.75
N ALA A 520 -7.88 -41.73 -4.56
CA ALA A 520 -8.72 -42.40 -3.56
C ALA A 520 -9.03 -43.87 -3.92
N VAL A 521 -9.09 -44.22 -5.21
CA VAL A 521 -9.45 -45.59 -5.65
C VAL A 521 -8.24 -46.54 -5.69
N SER A 522 -7.02 -46.02 -5.88
CA SER A 522 -5.80 -46.86 -5.91
C SER A 522 -5.34 -47.39 -4.54
N SER A 523 -5.77 -46.75 -3.44
CA SER A 523 -5.41 -47.13 -2.07
C SER A 523 -6.32 -48.21 -1.44
N ILE A 524 -7.42 -48.58 -2.11
CA ILE A 524 -8.36 -49.63 -1.65
C ILE A 524 -8.10 -51.00 -2.34
N GLY A 525 -7.21 -51.05 -3.34
CA GLY A 525 -7.02 -52.22 -4.23
C GLY A 525 -5.94 -53.24 -3.88
N ARG A 526 -5.27 -53.19 -2.72
CA ARG A 526 -4.20 -54.16 -2.37
C ARG A 526 -4.33 -54.74 -0.97
N ARG A 527 -5.33 -55.59 -0.73
CA ARG A 527 -5.28 -56.68 0.26
C ARG A 527 -6.26 -57.80 -0.09
N ARG A 528 -5.90 -58.67 -1.04
CA ARG A 528 -6.41 -60.05 -1.09
C ARG A 528 -5.33 -61.02 -1.57
N ASN A 529 -5.29 -62.16 -0.87
CA ASN A 529 -4.64 -63.45 -1.17
C ASN A 529 -3.21 -63.68 -0.64
N THR A 530 -3.14 -64.42 0.46
CA THR A 530 -2.50 -65.76 0.63
C THR A 530 -2.39 -66.03 2.15
N ARG A 531 -2.57 -67.23 2.74
CA ARG A 531 -3.08 -68.55 2.34
C ARG A 531 -3.35 -69.32 3.66
N CYS A 532 -4.28 -70.27 3.62
CA CYS A 532 -4.53 -71.27 4.68
C CYS A 532 -3.25 -72.01 5.11
N GLN A 533 -3.12 -72.29 6.41
CA GLN A 533 -2.55 -73.55 6.89
C GLN A 533 -3.35 -74.08 8.09
N ALA A 534 -3.55 -75.39 8.05
CA ALA A 534 -4.50 -76.15 8.82
C ALA A 534 -3.99 -76.49 10.24
N ILE A 535 -4.95 -76.58 11.15
CA ILE A 535 -4.82 -77.23 12.46
C ILE A 535 -4.75 -78.75 12.23
N LEU A 536 -3.70 -79.39 12.72
CA LEU A 536 -3.67 -80.84 12.92
C LEU A 536 -3.64 -81.12 14.43
N VAL A 537 -4.72 -81.73 14.93
CA VAL A 537 -4.79 -82.34 16.27
C VAL A 537 -4.76 -83.86 16.07
N THR A 538 -3.79 -84.51 16.71
CA THR A 538 -3.76 -85.93 17.09
C THR A 538 -2.76 -86.03 18.25
N SER A 539 -3.22 -86.25 19.49
CA SER A 539 -3.39 -87.55 20.17
C SER A 539 -2.08 -88.16 20.68
N PHE A 540 -2.01 -88.25 22.02
CA PHE A 540 -1.02 -88.83 22.94
C PHE A 540 0.22 -88.01 23.30
#